data_AF-A0A8X6SWW0-F1
#
_entry.id   AF-A0A8X6SWW0-F1
#
_cell.length_a   1.000
_cell.length_b   1.000
_cell.length_c   1.000
_cell.angle_alpha   90.00
_cell.angle_beta   90.00
_cell.angle_gamma   90.00
#
_symmetry.space_group_name_H-M   'P 1'
#
loop_
_entity.id
_entity.type
_entity.pdbx_description
1 polymer ?
#
loop_
_entity_poly.entity_id
_entity_poly.type
_entity_poly.pdbx_seq_one_letter_code
_entity_poly.pdbx_strand_id
1 'polypeptide(L)'
;MFHGGTVTGLRYRDEILDPCVRPYAAAIGNDFILMDDNARPHRAGIVEEYLEDHGLERMEWPAISPDLNPIEHLWDYLGREVAALNPPRSLHELKQGLLCVWSSLPIPVSDNLINIMGNRCRQCIQVRGGHIPY
;
A
#
# COMPACT_ATOMS: atom_id res chain seq x y z
N MET A 1 -10.88 -0.52 -7.60
CA MET A 1 -12.08 -1.12 -6.98
C MET A 1 -12.25 -0.51 -5.59
N PHE A 2 -13.47 -0.17 -5.16
CA PHE A 2 -13.70 0.32 -3.79
C PHE A 2 -14.42 -0.76 -3.00
N HIS A 3 -13.85 -1.18 -1.86
CA HIS A 3 -14.42 -2.21 -1.01
C HIS A 3 -15.24 -1.56 0.12
N GLY A 4 -16.43 -2.11 0.39
CA GLY A 4 -17.25 -1.70 1.54
C GLY A 4 -16.96 -2.57 2.77
N GLY A 5 -17.24 -2.06 3.97
CA GLY A 5 -17.11 -2.80 5.23
C GLY A 5 -15.65 -3.10 5.64
N THR A 6 -15.49 -3.88 6.71
CA THR A 6 -14.17 -4.24 7.25
C THR A 6 -13.51 -5.33 6.39
N VAL A 7 -12.22 -5.17 6.11
CA VAL A 7 -11.41 -6.21 5.46
C VAL A 7 -11.09 -7.30 6.48
N THR A 8 -11.45 -8.55 6.19
CA THR A 8 -11.06 -9.75 6.94
C THR A 8 -9.95 -10.48 6.18
N GLY A 9 -9.25 -11.43 6.80
CA GLY A 9 -8.22 -12.21 6.10
C GLY A 9 -8.76 -12.93 4.85
N LEU A 10 -9.98 -13.48 4.95
CA LEU A 10 -10.68 -14.08 3.80
C LEU A 10 -10.89 -13.08 2.66
N ARG A 11 -11.38 -11.88 2.99
CA ARG A 11 -11.61 -10.83 1.98
C ARG A 11 -10.31 -10.27 1.42
N TYR A 12 -9.26 -10.16 2.23
CA TYR A 12 -7.94 -9.75 1.76
C TYR A 12 -7.41 -10.76 0.73
N ARG A 13 -7.54 -12.06 0.99
CA ARG A 13 -7.22 -13.10 0.03
C ARG A 13 -8.05 -12.99 -1.26
N ASP A 14 -9.37 -13.01 -1.13
CA ASP A 14 -10.29 -13.17 -2.27
C ASP A 14 -10.48 -11.88 -3.10
N GLU A 15 -10.37 -10.71 -2.47
CA GLU A 15 -10.63 -9.41 -3.12
C GLU A 15 -9.34 -8.67 -3.49
N ILE A 16 -8.21 -8.97 -2.84
CA ILE A 16 -6.92 -8.27 -3.06
C ILE A 16 -5.84 -9.22 -3.56
N LEU A 17 -5.47 -10.27 -2.81
CA LEU A 17 -4.32 -11.10 -3.16
C LEU A 17 -4.53 -11.86 -4.46
N ASP A 18 -5.65 -12.57 -4.59
CA ASP A 18 -5.94 -13.40 -5.76
C ASP A 18 -6.18 -12.61 -7.04
N PRO A 19 -7.03 -11.56 -7.07
CA PRO A 19 -7.31 -10.83 -8.29
C PRO A 19 -6.28 -9.74 -8.62
N CYS A 20 -5.50 -9.26 -7.65
CA CYS A 20 -4.54 -8.16 -7.87
C CYS A 20 -3.10 -8.63 -7.70
N VAL A 21 -2.70 -9.09 -6.51
CA VAL A 21 -1.28 -9.36 -6.20
C VAL A 21 -0.73 -10.52 -7.03
N ARG A 22 -1.41 -11.66 -7.07
CA ARG A 22 -0.92 -12.86 -7.77
C ARG A 22 -0.62 -12.62 -9.26
N PRO A 23 -1.51 -11.95 -10.04
CA PRO A 23 -1.20 -11.60 -11.43
C PRO A 23 0.06 -10.74 -11.59
N TYR A 24 0.28 -9.74 -10.74
CA TYR A 24 1.48 -8.89 -10.81
C TYR A 24 2.73 -9.65 -10.41
N ALA A 25 2.66 -10.48 -9.37
CA ALA A 25 3.75 -11.34 -8.96
C ALA A 25 4.16 -12.29 -10.09
N ALA A 26 3.19 -12.91 -10.77
CA ALA A 26 3.46 -13.77 -11.92
C ALA A 26 4.11 -13.02 -13.10
N ALA A 27 3.75 -11.76 -13.31
CA ALA A 27 4.32 -10.94 -14.39
C ALA A 27 5.76 -10.46 -14.10
N ILE A 28 6.07 -10.16 -12.83
CA ILE A 28 7.40 -9.72 -12.39
C ILE A 28 8.34 -10.92 -12.19
N GLY A 29 7.80 -12.06 -11.74
CA GLY A 29 8.56 -13.28 -11.51
C GLY A 29 9.32 -13.26 -10.18
N ASN A 30 10.49 -13.87 -10.15
CA ASN A 30 11.25 -14.13 -8.93
C ASN A 30 11.74 -12.87 -8.19
N ASP A 31 11.73 -11.71 -8.84
CA ASP A 31 12.11 -10.43 -8.22
C ASP A 31 10.94 -9.76 -7.48
N PHE A 32 9.74 -10.36 -7.51
CA PHE A 32 8.59 -9.83 -6.80
C PHE A 32 8.66 -10.13 -5.31
N ILE A 33 8.57 -9.08 -4.49
CA ILE A 33 8.40 -9.18 -3.05
C ILE A 33 7.16 -8.37 -2.66
N LEU A 34 6.20 -9.03 -1.99
CA LEU A 34 5.04 -8.37 -1.42
C LEU A 34 5.47 -7.53 -0.21
N MET A 35 5.06 -6.27 -0.16
CA MET A 35 5.12 -5.46 1.04
C MET A 35 3.71 -5.10 1.48
N ASP A 36 3.38 -5.44 2.72
CA ASP A 36 2.19 -4.99 3.43
C ASP A 36 2.53 -4.72 4.91
N ASP A 37 1.60 -4.08 5.63
CA ASP A 37 1.75 -3.85 7.05
C ASP A 37 1.34 -5.08 7.88
N ASN A 38 1.62 -5.04 9.18
CA ASN A 38 1.25 -6.11 10.12
C ASN A 38 -0.22 -6.05 10.57
N ALA A 39 -1.14 -5.52 9.74
CA ALA A 39 -2.57 -5.51 10.10
C ALA A 39 -3.10 -6.93 10.30
N ARG A 40 -4.05 -7.09 11.23
CA ARG A 40 -4.59 -8.41 11.60
C ARG A 40 -5.09 -9.24 10.41
N PRO A 41 -5.78 -8.68 9.39
CA PRO A 41 -6.18 -9.44 8.21
C PRO A 41 -5.01 -9.98 7.40
N HIS A 42 -3.91 -9.24 7.29
CA HIS A 42 -2.73 -9.60 6.49
C HIS A 42 -1.89 -10.70 7.14
N ARG A 43 -2.03 -10.86 8.46
CA ARG A 43 -1.34 -11.89 9.27
C ARG A 43 -2.28 -13.04 9.69
N ALA A 44 -3.44 -13.16 9.04
CA ALA A 44 -4.36 -14.26 9.30
C ALA A 44 -3.81 -15.57 8.71
N GLY A 45 -4.04 -16.71 9.38
CA GLY A 45 -3.52 -18.00 8.91
C GLY A 45 -3.90 -18.36 7.46
N ILE A 46 -5.12 -18.01 7.04
CA ILE A 46 -5.59 -18.20 5.65
C ILE A 46 -4.82 -17.37 4.62
N VAL A 47 -4.21 -16.26 5.06
CA VAL A 47 -3.37 -15.41 4.21
C VAL A 47 -1.96 -15.96 4.16
N GLU A 48 -1.39 -16.38 5.30
CA GLU A 48 -0.07 -17.04 5.33
C GLU A 48 -0.05 -18.28 4.44
N GLU A 49 -1.04 -19.17 4.60
CA GLU A 49 -1.21 -20.38 3.78
C GLU A 49 -1.31 -20.03 2.28
N TYR A 50 -2.07 -18.99 1.93
CA TYR A 50 -2.20 -18.56 0.54
C TYR A 50 -0.87 -18.06 -0.05
N LEU A 51 -0.10 -17.28 0.70
CA LEU A 51 1.20 -16.78 0.26
C LEU A 51 2.18 -17.94 0.05
N GLU A 52 2.22 -18.90 0.98
CA GLU A 52 3.05 -20.10 0.89
C GLU A 52 2.67 -20.96 -0.34
N ASP A 53 1.38 -21.27 -0.52
CA ASP A 53 0.87 -22.09 -1.63
C ASP A 53 1.20 -21.51 -3.01
N HIS A 54 1.30 -20.18 -3.10
CA HIS A 54 1.59 -19.46 -4.35
C HIS A 54 3.05 -19.00 -4.47
N GLY A 55 3.91 -19.36 -3.52
CA GLY A 55 5.32 -18.96 -3.51
C GLY A 55 5.52 -17.44 -3.49
N LEU A 56 4.61 -16.71 -2.86
CA LEU A 56 4.66 -15.25 -2.76
C LEU A 56 5.53 -14.86 -1.56
N GLU A 57 6.74 -14.38 -1.83
CA GLU A 57 7.62 -13.84 -0.79
C GLU A 57 7.04 -12.53 -0.25
N ARG A 58 7.03 -12.40 1.08
CA ARG A 58 6.59 -11.20 1.77
C ARG A 58 7.73 -10.62 2.59
N MET A 59 7.94 -9.32 2.47
CA MET A 59 8.92 -8.58 3.26
C MET A 59 8.49 -8.50 4.73
N GLU A 60 9.44 -8.73 5.63
CA GLU A 60 9.27 -8.43 7.06
C GLU A 60 9.14 -6.91 7.26
N TRP A 61 8.07 -6.50 7.94
CA TRP A 61 7.77 -5.09 8.15
C TRP A 61 7.78 -4.71 9.64
N PRO A 62 8.44 -3.62 10.06
CA PRO A 62 8.42 -3.19 11.45
C PRO A 62 7.02 -2.71 11.88
N ALA A 63 6.64 -3.03 13.11
CA ALA A 63 5.37 -2.57 13.67
C ALA A 63 5.36 -1.05 13.84
N ILE A 64 4.20 -0.42 13.63
CA ILE A 64 3.98 1.02 13.89
C ILE A 64 4.99 1.90 13.12
N SER A 65 5.25 1.56 11.85
CA SER A 65 6.17 2.32 10.99
C SER A 65 5.47 2.86 9.72
N PRO A 66 4.42 3.69 9.87
CA PRO A 66 3.75 4.31 8.73
C PRO A 66 4.69 5.30 8.00
N ASP A 67 5.63 5.87 8.74
CA ASP A 67 6.71 6.72 8.24
C ASP A 67 7.70 5.97 7.33
N LEU A 68 7.70 4.63 7.31
CA LEU A 68 8.46 3.85 6.34
C LEU A 68 7.60 3.39 5.16
N ASN A 69 6.28 3.53 5.19
CA ASN A 69 5.42 2.95 4.17
C ASN A 69 5.19 3.95 3.01
N PRO A 70 5.72 3.71 1.80
CA PRO A 70 5.53 4.62 0.65
C PRO A 70 4.07 4.84 0.29
N ILE A 71 3.18 3.87 0.55
CA ILE A 71 1.77 4.01 0.18
C ILE A 71 1.07 5.08 1.01
N GLU A 72 1.53 5.34 2.24
CA GLU A 72 0.98 6.41 3.08
C GLU A 72 1.23 7.76 2.42
N HIS A 73 2.42 7.97 1.85
CA HIS A 73 2.78 9.18 1.08
C HIS A 73 1.95 9.35 -0.17
N LEU A 74 1.65 8.23 -0.84
CA LEU A 74 0.76 8.25 -1.99
C LEU A 74 -0.68 8.61 -1.59
N TRP A 75 -1.18 8.07 -0.47
CA TRP A 75 -2.51 8.41 0.03
C TRP A 75 -2.64 9.88 0.41
N ASP A 76 -1.64 10.46 1.07
CA ASP A 76 -1.64 11.89 1.41
C ASP A 76 -1.58 12.77 0.14
N TYR A 77 -0.74 12.39 -0.85
CA TYR A 77 -0.74 13.05 -2.16
C TYR A 77 -2.12 13.02 -2.81
N LEU A 78 -2.75 11.84 -2.92
CA LEU A 78 -4.07 11.69 -3.52
C LEU A 78 -5.13 12.51 -2.78
N GLY A 79 -5.10 12.52 -1.45
CA GLY A 79 -6.01 13.31 -0.63
C GLY A 79 -5.88 14.81 -0.88
N ARG A 80 -4.64 15.31 -0.97
CA ARG A 80 -4.34 16.73 -1.28
C ARG A 80 -4.82 17.12 -2.68
N GLU A 81 -4.55 16.30 -3.68
CA GLU A 81 -5.00 16.54 -5.06
C GLU A 81 -6.53 16.54 -5.19
N VAL A 82 -7.21 15.59 -4.56
CA VAL A 82 -8.68 15.56 -4.55
C VAL A 82 -9.26 16.81 -3.89
N ALA A 83 -8.70 17.23 -2.75
CA ALA A 83 -9.12 18.43 -2.05
C ALA A 83 -8.87 19.71 -2.87
N ALA A 84 -7.76 19.77 -3.61
CA ALA A 84 -7.40 20.90 -4.47
C ALA A 84 -8.32 21.03 -5.70
N LEU A 85 -8.75 19.90 -6.28
CA LEU A 85 -9.69 19.90 -7.41
C LEU A 85 -11.08 20.39 -6.98
N ASN A 86 -11.67 19.71 -6.01
CA ASN A 86 -12.93 20.09 -5.39
C ASN A 86 -13.12 19.29 -4.10
N PRO A 87 -13.16 19.94 -2.92
CA PRO A 87 -13.36 19.23 -1.66
C PRO A 87 -14.67 18.41 -1.68
N PRO A 88 -14.59 17.08 -1.54
CA PRO A 88 -15.76 16.21 -1.68
C PRO A 88 -16.71 16.39 -0.49
N ARG A 89 -18.01 16.44 -0.79
CA ARG A 89 -19.10 16.59 0.20
C ARG A 89 -19.91 15.32 0.39
N SER A 90 -19.62 14.29 -0.39
CA SER A 90 -20.25 12.98 -0.32
C SER A 90 -19.26 11.87 -0.61
N LEU A 91 -19.57 10.65 -0.18
CA LEU A 91 -18.76 9.46 -0.50
C LEU A 91 -18.68 9.24 -2.02
N HIS A 92 -19.74 9.60 -2.75
CA HIS A 92 -19.75 9.51 -4.21
C HIS A 92 -18.73 10.48 -4.82
N GLU A 93 -18.75 11.75 -4.41
CA GLU A 93 -17.78 12.76 -4.87
C GLU A 93 -16.34 12.36 -4.53
N LEU A 94 -16.11 11.83 -3.32
CA LEU A 94 -14.78 11.36 -2.91
C LEU A 94 -14.30 10.22 -3.83
N LYS A 95 -15.15 9.23 -4.12
CA LYS A 95 -14.81 8.12 -5.02
C LYS A 95 -14.48 8.61 -6.43
N GLN A 96 -15.27 9.55 -6.97
CA GLN A 96 -15.02 10.11 -8.30
C GLN A 96 -13.72 10.93 -8.34
N GLY A 97 -13.48 11.76 -7.33
CA GLY A 97 -12.24 12.51 -7.20
C GLY A 97 -11.01 11.60 -7.15
N LEU A 98 -11.04 10.56 -6.30
CA LEU A 98 -9.95 9.59 -6.20
C LEU A 98 -9.68 8.87 -7.51
N LEU A 99 -10.71 8.43 -8.24
CA LEU A 99 -10.55 7.80 -9.56
C LEU A 99 -9.92 8.76 -10.57
N CYS A 100 -10.36 10.01 -10.58
CA CYS A 100 -9.85 11.04 -11.48
C CYS A 100 -8.36 11.29 -11.22
N VAL A 101 -7.97 11.58 -9.97
CA VAL A 101 -6.57 11.81 -9.60
C VAL A 101 -5.71 10.57 -9.83
N TRP A 102 -6.21 9.38 -9.47
CA TRP A 102 -5.47 8.13 -9.68
C TRP A 102 -5.18 7.90 -11.18
N SER A 103 -6.16 8.16 -12.04
CA SER A 103 -6.00 7.98 -13.49
C SER A 103 -5.01 8.96 -14.14
N SER A 104 -4.75 10.09 -13.48
CA SER A 104 -3.81 11.12 -13.93
C SER A 104 -2.53 11.17 -13.10
N LEU A 105 -2.32 10.18 -12.21
CA LEU A 105 -1.16 10.12 -11.32
C LEU A 105 0.13 10.10 -12.15
N PRO A 106 0.99 11.13 -12.03
CA PRO A 106 2.25 11.12 -12.76
C PRO A 106 3.15 10.00 -12.23
N ILE A 107 3.66 9.14 -13.12
CA ILE A 107 4.61 8.08 -12.75
C ILE A 107 5.80 8.58 -11.90
N PRO A 108 6.38 9.78 -12.16
CA PRO A 108 7.45 10.32 -11.32
C PRO A 108 7.09 10.49 -9.83
N VAL A 109 5.81 10.66 -9.50
CA VAL A 109 5.36 10.71 -8.09
C VAL A 109 5.63 9.36 -7.43
N SER A 110 5.16 8.27 -8.03
CA SER A 110 5.39 6.91 -7.54
C SER A 110 6.87 6.55 -7.50
N ASP A 111 7.61 6.86 -8.57
CA ASP A 111 9.04 6.57 -8.65
C ASP A 111 9.82 7.31 -7.55
N ASN A 112 9.50 8.58 -7.31
CA ASN A 112 10.16 9.35 -6.26
C ASN A 112 9.92 8.75 -4.87
N LEU A 113 8.69 8.29 -4.58
CA LEU A 113 8.37 7.65 -3.30
C LEU A 113 9.18 6.36 -3.08
N ILE A 114 9.39 5.57 -4.13
CA ILE A 114 10.23 4.37 -4.07
C ILE A 114 11.70 4.77 -3.90
N ASN A 115 12.19 5.75 -4.68
CA ASN A 115 13.59 6.15 -4.68
C ASN A 115 14.05 6.74 -3.33
N ILE A 116 13.16 7.41 -2.58
CA ILE A 116 13.51 7.97 -1.26
C ILE A 116 13.58 6.91 -0.15
N MET A 117 13.12 5.68 -0.38
CA MET A 117 13.06 4.66 0.68
C MET A 117 14.41 4.33 1.30
N GLY A 118 15.46 4.26 0.48
CA GLY A 118 16.82 4.09 1.01
C GLY A 118 17.23 5.20 1.98
N ASN A 119 16.75 6.43 1.77
CA ASN A 119 17.00 7.54 2.70
C ASN A 119 16.14 7.45 3.97
N ARG A 120 14.86 7.10 3.84
CA ARG A 120 13.95 6.92 4.99
C ARG A 120 14.45 5.83 5.93
N CYS A 121 14.90 4.69 5.39
CA CYS A 121 15.53 3.63 6.18
C CYS A 121 16.79 4.12 6.92
N ARG A 122 17.65 4.91 6.26
CA ARG A 122 18.84 5.51 6.91
C ARG A 122 18.46 6.46 8.04
N GLN A 123 17.45 7.30 7.84
CA GLN A 123 16.95 8.20 8.90
C GLN A 123 16.42 7.41 10.10
N CYS A 124 15.62 6.37 9.86
CA CYS A 124 15.09 5.50 10.90
C CYS A 124 16.22 4.85 11.73
N ILE A 125 17.27 4.37 11.05
CA ILE A 125 18.47 3.83 11.71
C ILE A 125 19.17 4.91 12.57
N GLN A 126 19.31 6.13 12.06
CA GLN A 126 19.94 7.24 12.80
C GLN A 126 19.17 7.60 14.08
N VAL A 127 17.84 7.55 14.04
CA VAL A 127 16.99 7.77 15.22
C VAL A 127 16.72 6.48 16.02
N ARG A 128 17.46 5.40 15.73
CA ARG A 128 17.41 4.10 16.43
C ARG A 128 16.01 3.48 16.47
N GLY A 129 15.29 3.54 15.35
CA GLY A 129 13.92 3.03 15.24
C GLY A 129 12.86 4.00 15.77
N GLY A 130 13.24 5.23 16.15
CA GLY A 130 12.31 6.31 16.46
C GLY A 130 11.58 6.83 15.21
N HIS A 131 10.58 7.68 15.46
CA HIS A 131 9.78 8.32 14.41
C HIS A 131 10.62 9.23 13.51
N ILE A 132 10.47 9.11 12.19
CA ILE A 132 11.05 10.04 11.22
C ILE A 132 10.00 11.04 10.71
N PRO A 133 10.39 12.29 10.39
CA PRO A 133 9.47 13.26 9.80
C PRO A 133 8.85 12.72 8.50
N TYR A 134 7.58 13.08 8.29
CA TYR A 134 6.82 12.69 7.10
C TYR A 134 7.36 13.40 5.86
#